data_AF-A0A120GAB1-F1
#
_entry.id   AF-A0A120GAB1-F1
#
_cell.length_a   1.000
_cell.length_b   1.000
_cell.length_c   1.000
_cell.angle_alpha   90.00
_cell.angle_beta   90.00
_cell.angle_gamma   90.00
#
_symmetry.space_group_name_H-M   'P 1'
#
loop_
_entity.id
_entity.type
_entity.pdbx_description
1 polymer ?
#
loop_
_entity_poly.entity_id
_entity_poly.type
_entity_poly.pdbx_seq_one_letter_code
_entity_poly.pdbx_strand_id
1 'polypeptide(L)'
;MTQPPPITTSARAPEANAPSVEQAIANAAQRTNIDFDFLLAQARVESAMDPNARARTSSATGLYQFIESTWLETMQRHASRFGLGDMAQQIATTPRGTAYVADPAQRNAILALRSDPHTASLMAAGLAEDNRAALTPILGRQPDHGELYLAHFLGAGGAGRFLSAMADNPDESAAALFRHPAAANRAIFYRASGEARSLAGVMDLLDAKIENAMSGASQSTPSPTQPYITANTAAFGPSNPPTLTLRNRPVAMSTAPTAPTAQPMPSMSNVLRSTFGDRSDSDQSAAQINRAYSQLKAFGL
;
A
#
# COMPACT_ATOMS: atom_id res chain seq x y z
N MET A 1 -36.87 -50.88 -36.27
CA MET A 1 -37.07 -49.45 -35.96
C MET A 1 -35.94 -49.02 -35.06
N THR A 2 -35.02 -48.26 -35.62
CA THR A 2 -33.69 -47.94 -35.06
C THR A 2 -33.79 -46.73 -34.14
N GLN A 3 -33.26 -46.84 -32.93
CA GLN A 3 -33.18 -45.74 -31.95
C GLN A 3 -32.11 -44.73 -32.41
N PRO A 4 -32.35 -43.41 -32.33
CA PRO A 4 -31.34 -42.42 -32.70
C PRO A 4 -30.23 -42.34 -31.63
N PRO A 5 -28.97 -42.00 -32.01
CA PRO A 5 -27.86 -41.90 -31.07
C PRO A 5 -27.99 -40.67 -30.15
N PRO A 6 -27.43 -40.71 -28.93
CA PRO A 6 -27.43 -39.55 -28.03
C PRO A 6 -26.50 -38.45 -28.57
N ILE A 7 -26.94 -37.21 -28.41
CA ILE A 7 -26.17 -36.00 -28.74
C ILE A 7 -25.05 -35.87 -27.70
N THR A 8 -23.80 -36.03 -28.12
CA THR A 8 -22.65 -35.74 -27.28
C THR A 8 -22.58 -34.22 -27.07
N THR A 9 -22.91 -33.77 -25.86
CA THR A 9 -22.61 -32.41 -25.40
C THR A 9 -21.11 -32.17 -25.58
N SER A 10 -20.75 -31.24 -26.47
CA SER A 10 -19.38 -30.75 -26.60
C SER A 10 -18.92 -30.19 -25.26
N ALA A 11 -17.94 -30.86 -24.64
CA ALA A 11 -17.24 -30.34 -23.49
C ALA A 11 -16.58 -29.01 -23.88
N ARG A 12 -17.01 -27.94 -23.20
CA ARG A 12 -16.39 -26.61 -23.23
C ARG A 12 -14.89 -26.78 -22.92
N ALA A 13 -14.03 -26.26 -23.80
CA ALA A 13 -12.59 -26.17 -23.55
C ALA A 13 -12.34 -25.48 -22.19
N PRO A 14 -11.30 -25.88 -21.42
CA PRO A 14 -10.99 -25.21 -20.17
C PRO A 14 -10.66 -23.76 -20.47
N GLU A 15 -11.40 -22.83 -19.85
CA GLU A 15 -10.98 -21.43 -19.77
C GLU A 15 -9.56 -21.43 -19.22
N ALA A 16 -8.62 -20.80 -19.94
CA ALA A 16 -7.25 -20.67 -19.49
C ALA A 16 -7.25 -20.19 -18.04
N ASN A 17 -6.65 -20.97 -17.12
CA ASN A 17 -6.64 -20.67 -15.68
C ASN A 17 -6.11 -19.25 -15.47
N ALA A 18 -6.99 -18.32 -15.13
CA ALA A 18 -6.58 -17.00 -14.67
C ALA A 18 -5.62 -17.20 -13.48
N PRO A 19 -4.51 -16.43 -13.40
CA PRO A 19 -3.56 -16.59 -12.31
C PRO A 19 -4.27 -16.41 -10.98
N SER A 20 -3.89 -17.21 -9.99
CA SER A 20 -4.44 -17.03 -8.63
C SER A 20 -4.09 -15.63 -8.11
N VAL A 21 -4.85 -15.13 -7.12
CA VAL A 21 -4.57 -13.83 -6.49
C VAL A 21 -3.13 -13.78 -5.98
N GLU A 22 -2.65 -14.87 -5.36
CA GLU A 22 -1.28 -14.98 -4.85
C GLU A 22 -0.24 -14.91 -5.98
N GLN A 23 -0.50 -15.55 -7.13
CA GLN A 23 0.37 -15.48 -8.30
C GLN A 23 0.43 -14.05 -8.88
N ALA A 24 -0.70 -13.35 -8.91
CA ALA A 24 -0.75 -11.96 -9.33
C ALA A 24 0.08 -11.05 -8.41
N ILE A 25 -0.02 -11.24 -7.09
CA ILE A 25 0.76 -10.49 -6.10
C ILE A 25 2.26 -10.81 -6.23
N ALA A 26 2.61 -12.09 -6.35
CA ALA A 26 4.00 -12.53 -6.54
C ALA A 26 4.62 -11.95 -7.82
N ASN A 27 3.85 -11.91 -8.92
CA ASN A 27 4.32 -11.28 -10.16
C ASN A 27 4.56 -9.77 -9.98
N ALA A 28 3.65 -9.07 -9.30
CA ALA A 28 3.79 -7.64 -9.07
C ALA A 28 5.02 -7.30 -8.20
N ALA A 29 5.25 -8.06 -7.14
CA ALA A 29 6.44 -7.95 -6.28
C ALA A 29 7.73 -8.09 -7.11
N GLN A 30 7.82 -9.15 -7.92
CA GLN A 30 8.99 -9.40 -8.78
C GLN A 30 9.25 -8.28 -9.79
N ARG A 31 8.19 -7.65 -10.32
CA ARG A 31 8.31 -6.60 -11.36
C ARG A 31 8.66 -5.22 -10.82
N THR A 32 8.53 -4.97 -9.51
CA THR A 32 8.65 -3.63 -8.91
C THR A 32 9.63 -3.55 -7.74
N ASN A 33 10.23 -4.69 -7.35
CA ASN A 33 11.10 -4.79 -6.18
C ASN A 33 10.43 -4.26 -4.88
N ILE A 34 9.10 -4.36 -4.81
CA ILE A 34 8.32 -4.21 -3.58
C ILE A 34 8.20 -5.59 -2.95
N ASP A 35 8.27 -5.63 -1.62
CA ASP A 35 8.19 -6.87 -0.87
C ASP A 35 6.85 -7.59 -1.11
N PHE A 36 6.92 -8.89 -1.38
CA PHE A 36 5.74 -9.74 -1.55
C PHE A 36 4.88 -9.77 -0.29
N ASP A 37 5.50 -9.89 0.88
CA ASP A 37 4.80 -10.00 2.16
C ASP A 37 4.03 -8.72 2.48
N PHE A 38 4.60 -7.55 2.11
CA PHE A 38 3.90 -6.28 2.19
C PHE A 38 2.66 -6.24 1.29
N LEU A 39 2.79 -6.58 0.01
CA LEU A 39 1.66 -6.57 -0.93
C LEU A 39 0.57 -7.58 -0.55
N LEU A 40 0.96 -8.74 -0.02
CA LEU A 40 0.05 -9.75 0.49
C LEU A 40 -0.68 -9.26 1.75
N ALA A 41 0.05 -8.69 2.72
CA ALA A 41 -0.52 -8.14 3.93
C ALA A 41 -1.49 -7.01 3.64
N GLN A 42 -1.13 -6.10 2.72
CA GLN A 42 -2.01 -5.03 2.29
C GLN A 42 -3.31 -5.59 1.68
N ALA A 43 -3.25 -6.56 0.76
CA ALA A 43 -4.45 -7.17 0.17
C ALA A 43 -5.33 -7.89 1.22
N ARG A 44 -4.71 -8.51 2.25
CA ARG A 44 -5.44 -9.10 3.38
C ARG A 44 -6.17 -8.05 4.21
N VAL A 45 -5.50 -6.94 4.54
CA VAL A 45 -6.09 -5.86 5.33
C VAL A 45 -7.21 -5.15 4.56
N GLU A 46 -7.02 -4.93 3.25
CA GLU A 46 -7.95 -4.16 2.43
C GLU A 46 -9.22 -4.91 2.06
N SER A 47 -9.08 -6.16 1.64
CA SER A 47 -10.19 -6.90 1.04
C SER A 47 -10.34 -8.32 1.55
N ALA A 48 -9.53 -8.73 2.53
CA ALA A 48 -9.40 -10.14 2.89
C ALA A 48 -9.10 -11.04 1.67
N MET A 49 -8.26 -10.53 0.75
CA MET A 49 -7.90 -11.20 -0.52
C MET A 49 -9.04 -11.33 -1.54
N ASP A 50 -10.16 -10.64 -1.37
CA ASP A 50 -11.26 -10.62 -2.34
C ASP A 50 -11.00 -9.58 -3.46
N PRO A 51 -10.83 -10.00 -4.73
CA PRO A 51 -10.63 -9.07 -5.85
C PRO A 51 -11.91 -8.35 -6.27
N ASN A 52 -13.08 -8.74 -5.76
CA ASN A 52 -14.36 -8.09 -6.05
C ASN A 52 -14.88 -7.25 -4.89
N ALA A 53 -14.10 -7.11 -3.80
CA ALA A 53 -14.49 -6.31 -2.64
C ALA A 53 -14.85 -4.88 -3.02
N ARG A 54 -15.95 -4.37 -2.50
CA ARG A 54 -16.44 -3.01 -2.75
C ARG A 54 -16.83 -2.33 -1.44
N ALA A 55 -16.29 -1.15 -1.23
CA ALA A 55 -16.71 -0.29 -0.13
C ALA A 55 -18.15 0.19 -0.31
N ARG A 56 -18.90 0.29 0.78
CA ARG A 56 -20.29 0.80 0.76
C ARG A 56 -20.37 2.33 0.73
N THR A 57 -19.32 3.02 1.15
CA THR A 57 -19.31 4.46 1.41
C THR A 57 -18.33 5.24 0.52
N SER A 58 -17.61 4.56 -0.36
CA SER A 58 -16.62 5.16 -1.26
C SER A 58 -16.57 4.40 -2.59
N SER A 59 -15.75 4.90 -3.53
CA SER A 59 -15.51 4.20 -4.78
C SER A 59 -14.47 3.08 -4.66
N ALA A 60 -13.94 2.80 -3.46
CA ALA A 60 -12.92 1.78 -3.25
C ALA A 60 -13.39 0.40 -3.74
N THR A 61 -12.55 -0.24 -4.57
CA THR A 61 -12.86 -1.52 -5.24
C THR A 61 -11.59 -2.35 -5.36
N GLY A 62 -11.74 -3.68 -5.24
CA GLY A 62 -10.71 -4.66 -5.53
C GLY A 62 -9.77 -4.97 -4.37
N LEU A 63 -8.72 -5.76 -4.69
CA LEU A 63 -7.76 -6.29 -3.72
C LEU A 63 -7.15 -5.21 -2.81
N TYR A 64 -6.88 -4.04 -3.37
CA TYR A 64 -6.18 -2.94 -2.71
C TYR A 64 -7.08 -1.73 -2.46
N GLN A 65 -8.41 -1.91 -2.58
CA GLN A 65 -9.41 -0.89 -2.28
C GLN A 65 -9.13 0.50 -2.89
N PHE A 66 -8.64 0.50 -4.14
CA PHE A 66 -8.36 1.72 -4.88
C PHE A 66 -9.63 2.55 -5.07
N ILE A 67 -9.63 3.79 -4.59
CA ILE A 67 -10.61 4.79 -5.01
C ILE A 67 -10.32 5.25 -6.44
N GLU A 68 -11.33 5.78 -7.11
CA GLU A 68 -11.25 6.17 -8.52
C GLU A 68 -10.12 7.16 -8.83
N SER A 69 -9.97 8.24 -8.06
CA SER A 69 -8.95 9.26 -8.32
C SER A 69 -7.54 8.66 -8.27
N THR A 70 -7.22 7.97 -7.17
CA THR A 70 -5.94 7.29 -7.01
C THR A 70 -5.71 6.23 -8.08
N TRP A 71 -6.76 5.49 -8.47
CA TRP A 71 -6.66 4.51 -9.55
C TRP A 71 -6.27 5.14 -10.87
N LEU A 72 -6.94 6.22 -11.27
CA LEU A 72 -6.66 6.91 -12.53
C LEU A 72 -5.25 7.52 -12.52
N GLU A 73 -4.84 8.15 -11.41
CA GLU A 73 -3.47 8.68 -11.26
C GLU A 73 -2.41 7.58 -11.36
N THR A 74 -2.64 6.44 -10.69
CA THR A 74 -1.71 5.30 -10.70
C THR A 74 -1.64 4.64 -12.08
N MET A 75 -2.79 4.44 -12.74
CA MET A 75 -2.85 3.90 -14.10
C MET A 75 -2.14 4.82 -15.10
N GLN A 76 -2.37 6.13 -15.02
CA GLN A 76 -1.72 7.10 -15.90
C GLN A 76 -0.18 7.03 -15.76
N ARG A 77 0.33 6.87 -14.53
CA ARG A 77 1.77 6.85 -14.24
C ARG A 77 2.44 5.51 -14.56
N HIS A 78 1.78 4.38 -14.27
CA HIS A 78 2.44 3.07 -14.27
C HIS A 78 1.90 2.07 -15.29
N ALA A 79 0.69 2.24 -15.85
CA ALA A 79 0.10 1.18 -16.66
C ALA A 79 0.90 0.92 -17.95
N SER A 80 1.50 1.94 -18.55
CA SER A 80 2.35 1.80 -19.75
C SER A 80 3.52 0.84 -19.58
N ARG A 81 4.26 0.89 -18.46
CA ARG A 81 5.39 -0.03 -18.20
C ARG A 81 4.94 -1.48 -17.98
N PHE A 82 3.65 -1.71 -17.80
CA PHE A 82 3.07 -3.01 -17.57
C PHE A 82 2.26 -3.56 -18.75
N GLY A 83 2.37 -2.94 -19.93
CA GLY A 83 1.70 -3.39 -21.15
C GLY A 83 0.26 -2.86 -21.31
N LEU A 84 -0.14 -1.90 -20.47
CA LEU A 84 -1.46 -1.26 -20.49
C LEU A 84 -1.37 0.19 -21.01
N GLY A 85 -0.45 0.45 -21.95
CA GLY A 85 -0.19 1.78 -22.48
C GLY A 85 -1.41 2.42 -23.16
N ASP A 86 -2.17 1.63 -23.91
CA ASP A 86 -3.38 2.11 -24.58
C ASP A 86 -4.44 2.61 -23.59
N MET A 87 -4.52 1.99 -22.40
CA MET A 87 -5.41 2.41 -21.32
C MET A 87 -4.88 3.68 -20.63
N ALA A 88 -3.58 3.77 -20.38
CA ALA A 88 -2.95 4.96 -19.80
C ALA A 88 -3.16 6.20 -20.68
N GLN A 89 -3.09 6.05 -22.00
CA GLN A 89 -3.26 7.15 -22.96
C GLN A 89 -4.67 7.75 -22.96
N GLN A 90 -5.70 7.00 -22.52
CA GLN A 90 -7.05 7.54 -22.38
C GLN A 90 -7.21 8.42 -21.13
N ILE A 91 -6.25 8.41 -20.22
CA ILE A 91 -6.30 9.17 -18.97
C ILE A 91 -5.64 10.52 -19.20
N ALA A 92 -6.46 11.56 -19.22
CA ALA A 92 -6.04 12.96 -19.33
C ALA A 92 -5.88 13.59 -17.95
N THR A 93 -5.24 14.76 -17.91
CA THR A 93 -5.05 15.55 -16.68
C THR A 93 -5.77 16.88 -16.84
N THR A 94 -6.61 17.24 -15.87
CA THR A 94 -7.26 18.55 -15.83
C THR A 94 -6.22 19.67 -15.62
N PRO A 95 -6.54 20.95 -15.90
CA PRO A 95 -5.63 22.07 -15.62
C PRO A 95 -5.20 22.18 -14.14
N ARG A 96 -5.94 21.56 -13.22
CA ARG A 96 -5.63 21.52 -11.78
C ARG A 96 -4.78 20.32 -11.37
N GLY A 97 -4.38 19.47 -12.32
CA GLY A 97 -3.51 18.31 -12.07
C GLY A 97 -4.25 17.00 -11.75
N THR A 98 -5.58 16.97 -11.76
CA THR A 98 -6.35 15.74 -11.46
C THR A 98 -6.52 14.86 -12.71
N ALA A 99 -6.26 13.56 -12.58
CA ALA A 99 -6.47 12.57 -13.63
C ALA A 99 -7.96 12.33 -13.90
N TYR A 100 -8.36 12.20 -15.17
CA TYR A 100 -9.73 11.93 -15.58
C TYR A 100 -9.79 11.21 -16.94
N VAL A 101 -10.91 10.55 -17.23
CA VAL A 101 -11.19 9.93 -18.54
C VAL A 101 -12.49 10.55 -19.07
N ALA A 102 -12.44 11.12 -20.27
CA ALA A 102 -13.55 11.87 -20.84
C ALA A 102 -14.69 10.97 -21.33
N ASP A 103 -14.34 9.87 -22.01
CA ASP A 103 -15.31 8.92 -22.52
C ASP A 103 -15.84 8.01 -21.39
N PRO A 104 -17.17 7.97 -21.12
CA PRO A 104 -17.72 7.17 -20.02
C PRO A 104 -17.50 5.66 -20.17
N ALA A 105 -17.50 5.12 -21.39
CA ALA A 105 -17.32 3.69 -21.61
C ALA A 105 -15.86 3.29 -21.35
N GLN A 106 -14.90 4.08 -21.83
CA GLN A 106 -13.48 3.90 -21.53
C GLN A 106 -13.20 4.06 -20.04
N ARG A 107 -13.79 5.08 -19.40
CA ARG A 107 -13.67 5.28 -17.95
C ARG A 107 -14.13 4.04 -17.18
N ASN A 108 -15.27 3.47 -17.55
CA ASN A 108 -15.78 2.26 -16.90
C ASN A 108 -14.89 1.05 -17.13
N ALA A 109 -14.35 0.88 -18.35
CA ALA A 109 -13.41 -0.20 -18.65
C ALA A 109 -12.13 -0.08 -17.82
N ILE A 110 -11.54 1.11 -17.72
CA ILE A 110 -10.35 1.38 -16.91
C ILE A 110 -10.65 1.14 -15.43
N LEU A 111 -11.80 1.57 -14.92
CA LEU A 111 -12.16 1.38 -13.51
C LEU A 111 -12.48 -0.07 -13.16
N ALA A 112 -12.92 -0.89 -14.12
CA ALA A 112 -13.20 -2.32 -13.91
C ALA A 112 -11.92 -3.12 -13.64
N LEU A 113 -10.77 -2.67 -14.16
CA LEU A 113 -9.47 -3.30 -13.92
C LEU A 113 -9.03 -3.29 -12.44
N ARG A 114 -9.70 -2.51 -11.57
CA ARG A 114 -9.52 -2.61 -10.11
C ARG A 114 -9.86 -3.99 -9.55
N SER A 115 -10.77 -4.72 -10.22
CA SER A 115 -11.16 -6.07 -9.84
C SER A 115 -10.35 -7.16 -10.56
N ASP A 116 -9.44 -6.79 -11.46
CA ASP A 116 -8.49 -7.73 -12.06
C ASP A 116 -7.28 -7.92 -11.12
N PRO A 117 -7.06 -9.12 -10.53
CA PRO A 117 -5.99 -9.33 -9.56
C PRO A 117 -4.61 -8.93 -10.07
N HIS A 118 -4.32 -9.21 -11.34
CA HIS A 118 -3.02 -8.94 -11.96
C HIS A 118 -2.78 -7.44 -12.08
N THR A 119 -3.69 -6.71 -12.71
CA THR A 119 -3.57 -5.26 -12.90
C THR A 119 -3.61 -4.52 -11.57
N ALA A 120 -4.51 -4.91 -10.66
CA ALA A 120 -4.62 -4.30 -9.34
C ALA A 120 -3.31 -4.46 -8.53
N SER A 121 -2.69 -5.64 -8.56
CA SER A 121 -1.42 -5.90 -7.88
C SER A 121 -0.27 -5.08 -8.46
N LEU A 122 -0.19 -4.98 -9.79
CA LEU A 122 0.82 -4.17 -10.47
C LEU A 122 0.67 -2.68 -10.15
N MET A 123 -0.56 -2.17 -10.11
CA MET A 123 -0.84 -0.78 -9.73
C MET A 123 -0.53 -0.53 -8.25
N ALA A 124 -0.90 -1.44 -7.35
CA ALA A 124 -0.56 -1.34 -5.93
C ALA A 124 0.94 -1.29 -5.70
N ALA A 125 1.69 -2.15 -6.40
CA ALA A 125 3.14 -2.17 -6.32
C ALA A 125 3.78 -0.89 -6.91
N GLY A 126 3.24 -0.35 -8.01
CA GLY A 126 3.67 0.94 -8.54
C GLY A 126 3.42 2.11 -7.58
N LEU A 127 2.24 2.16 -6.97
CA LEU A 127 1.93 3.15 -5.95
C LEU A 127 2.85 3.01 -4.72
N ALA A 128 3.21 1.78 -4.33
CA ALA A 128 4.16 1.54 -3.25
C ALA A 128 5.58 2.02 -3.62
N GLU A 129 6.02 1.89 -4.87
CA GLU A 129 7.29 2.47 -5.33
C GLU A 129 7.29 4.00 -5.23
N ASP A 130 6.20 4.66 -5.62
CA ASP A 130 6.06 6.10 -5.50
C ASP A 130 6.10 6.56 -4.04
N ASN A 131 5.38 5.86 -3.16
CA ASN A 131 5.39 6.13 -1.73
C ASN A 131 6.79 5.93 -1.14
N ARG A 132 7.48 4.85 -1.53
CA ARG A 132 8.86 4.57 -1.13
C ARG A 132 9.81 5.69 -1.55
N ALA A 133 9.71 6.13 -2.81
CA ALA A 133 10.52 7.21 -3.35
C ALA A 133 10.25 8.54 -2.64
N ALA A 134 8.99 8.84 -2.31
CA ALA A 134 8.62 10.07 -1.62
C ALA A 134 9.06 10.10 -0.14
N LEU A 135 9.01 8.96 0.55
CA LEU A 135 9.36 8.88 1.97
C LEU A 135 10.86 8.74 2.23
N THR A 136 11.60 8.10 1.34
CA THR A 136 13.06 7.89 1.50
C THR A 136 13.84 9.17 1.86
N PRO A 137 13.68 10.32 1.16
CA PRO A 137 14.42 11.53 1.51
C PRO A 137 13.99 12.16 2.84
N ILE A 138 12.77 11.87 3.32
CA ILE A 138 12.25 12.36 4.60
C ILE A 138 12.84 11.53 5.75
N LEU A 139 12.90 10.21 5.57
CA LEU A 139 13.36 9.26 6.59
C LEU A 139 14.88 9.10 6.63
N GLY A 140 15.58 9.43 5.55
CA GLY A 140 17.01 9.12 5.39
C GLY A 140 17.32 7.62 5.26
N ARG A 141 16.29 6.78 5.15
CA ARG A 141 16.34 5.33 4.95
C ARG A 141 15.14 4.87 4.12
N GLN A 142 15.14 3.61 3.69
CA GLN A 142 13.93 3.02 3.12
C GLN A 142 12.81 2.99 4.18
N PRO A 143 11.57 3.33 3.81
CA PRO A 143 10.43 3.15 4.69
C PRO A 143 10.19 1.66 4.94
N ASP A 144 9.75 1.33 6.16
CA ASP A 144 9.25 0.01 6.48
C ASP A 144 7.80 -0.20 6.00
N HIS A 145 7.24 -1.37 6.28
CA HIS A 145 5.90 -1.74 5.82
C HIS A 145 4.80 -0.87 6.43
N GLY A 146 4.95 -0.47 7.70
CA GLY A 146 3.98 0.41 8.35
C GLY A 146 4.01 1.81 7.77
N GLU A 147 5.20 2.35 7.51
CA GLU A 147 5.39 3.66 6.89
C GLU A 147 4.87 3.69 5.44
N LEU A 148 5.07 2.62 4.67
CA LEU A 148 4.47 2.46 3.34
C LEU A 148 2.94 2.38 3.40
N TYR A 149 2.40 1.66 4.38
CA TYR A 149 0.96 1.56 4.58
C TYR A 149 0.35 2.88 5.06
N LEU A 150 1.05 3.65 5.90
CA LEU A 150 0.69 5.02 6.26
C LEU A 150 0.63 5.92 5.02
N ALA A 151 1.60 5.82 4.11
CA ALA A 151 1.59 6.55 2.84
C ALA A 151 0.47 6.13 1.90
N HIS A 152 0.10 4.85 1.90
CA HIS A 152 -1.08 4.42 1.17
C HIS A 152 -2.37 5.02 1.78
N PHE A 153 -2.48 5.08 3.10
CA PHE A 153 -3.65 5.61 3.81
C PHE A 153 -3.80 7.14 3.72
N LEU A 154 -2.73 7.89 3.99
CA LEU A 154 -2.72 9.36 4.02
C LEU A 154 -2.25 10.01 2.70
N GLY A 155 -1.82 9.22 1.73
CA GLY A 155 -1.03 9.71 0.60
C GLY A 155 0.41 10.07 1.01
N ALA A 156 1.33 10.06 0.05
CA ALA A 156 2.75 10.31 0.29
C ALA A 156 3.04 11.64 1.02
N GLY A 157 2.39 12.74 0.65
CA GLY A 157 2.58 14.04 1.30
C GLY A 157 2.01 14.08 2.73
N GLY A 158 0.88 13.42 2.97
CA GLY A 158 0.29 13.29 4.30
C GLY A 158 1.17 12.47 5.23
N ALA A 159 1.68 11.33 4.75
CA ALA A 159 2.60 10.48 5.49
C ALA A 159 3.96 11.16 5.74
N GLY A 160 4.50 11.89 4.77
CA GLY A 160 5.72 12.66 4.96
C GLY A 160 5.60 13.68 6.09
N ARG A 161 4.50 14.44 6.13
CA ARG A 161 4.20 15.37 7.22
C ARG A 161 4.00 14.65 8.54
N PHE A 162 3.32 13.50 8.53
CA PHE A 162 3.06 12.70 9.72
C PHE A 162 4.36 12.19 10.34
N LEU A 163 5.23 11.58 9.53
CA LEU A 163 6.48 10.99 9.98
C LEU A 163 7.48 12.06 10.45
N SER A 164 7.50 13.22 9.79
CA SER A 164 8.30 14.37 10.26
C SER A 164 7.83 14.86 11.63
N ALA A 165 6.52 15.09 11.80
CA ALA A 165 5.95 15.52 13.08
C ALA A 165 6.16 14.48 14.18
N MET A 166 6.11 13.18 13.85
CA MET A 166 6.32 12.10 14.81
C MET A 166 7.78 12.02 15.26
N ALA A 167 8.73 12.28 14.36
CA ALA A 167 10.14 12.36 14.69
C ALA A 167 10.43 13.52 15.65
N ASP A 168 9.72 14.64 15.51
CA ASP A 168 9.84 15.80 16.38
C ASP A 168 9.14 15.61 17.74
N ASN A 169 7.88 15.13 17.74
CA ASN A 169 7.09 14.88 18.93
C ASN A 169 6.12 13.68 18.76
N PRO A 170 6.52 12.46 19.18
CA PRO A 170 5.70 11.26 18.99
C PRO A 170 4.40 11.27 19.79
N ASP A 171 4.32 12.06 20.87
CA ASP A 171 3.15 12.14 21.76
C ASP A 171 2.12 13.18 21.30
N GLU A 172 2.41 13.93 20.23
CA GLU A 172 1.47 14.91 19.68
C GLU A 172 0.19 14.24 19.17
N SER A 173 -0.95 14.89 19.41
CA SER A 173 -2.26 14.37 18.98
C SER A 173 -2.36 14.29 17.46
N ALA A 174 -2.39 13.06 16.92
CA ALA A 174 -2.55 12.81 15.49
C ALA A 174 -3.88 13.38 14.98
N ALA A 175 -4.94 13.29 15.77
CA ALA A 175 -6.25 13.82 15.40
C ALA A 175 -6.29 15.36 15.31
N ALA A 176 -5.46 16.05 16.10
CA ALA A 176 -5.36 17.51 16.05
C ALA A 176 -4.61 17.99 14.79
N LEU A 177 -3.54 17.28 14.41
CA LEU A 177 -2.75 17.57 13.20
C LEU A 177 -3.45 17.14 11.90
N PHE A 178 -4.19 16.04 11.92
CA PHE A 178 -4.81 15.42 10.75
C PHE A 178 -6.34 15.39 10.88
N ARG A 179 -6.96 16.54 11.13
CA ARG A 179 -8.40 16.65 11.44
C ARG A 179 -9.33 16.00 10.40
N HIS A 180 -9.05 16.22 9.11
CA HIS A 180 -9.86 15.65 8.03
C HIS A 180 -9.75 14.10 7.98
N PRO A 181 -8.53 13.51 7.90
CA PRO A 181 -8.38 12.06 8.04
C PRO A 181 -8.98 11.49 9.33
N ALA A 182 -8.83 12.18 10.46
CA ALA A 182 -9.36 11.75 11.75
C ALA A 182 -10.89 11.73 11.82
N ALA A 183 -11.55 12.69 11.18
CA ALA A 183 -13.00 12.69 11.05
C ALA A 183 -13.51 11.53 10.19
N ALA A 184 -12.82 11.23 9.08
CA ALA A 184 -13.19 10.14 8.17
C ALA A 184 -12.86 8.75 8.74
N ASN A 185 -11.81 8.64 9.54
CA ASN A 185 -11.24 7.36 9.98
C ASN A 185 -11.08 7.29 11.50
N ARG A 186 -12.19 7.49 12.23
CA ARG A 186 -12.17 7.61 13.70
C ARG A 186 -11.48 6.44 14.41
N ALA A 187 -11.65 5.21 13.93
CA ALA A 187 -11.04 4.03 14.54
C ALA A 187 -9.50 4.03 14.48
N ILE A 188 -8.90 4.77 13.55
CA ILE A 188 -7.45 4.92 13.42
C ILE A 188 -6.94 6.01 14.35
N PHE A 189 -7.66 7.12 14.48
CA PHE A 189 -7.20 8.32 15.20
C PHE A 189 -7.67 8.42 16.64
N TYR A 190 -8.66 7.62 17.06
CA TYR A 190 -9.21 7.65 18.41
C TYR A 190 -9.26 6.23 19.01
N ARG A 191 -9.13 6.14 20.33
CA ARG A 191 -9.39 4.93 21.11
C ARG A 191 -10.89 4.71 21.25
N ALA A 192 -11.30 3.51 21.66
CA ALA A 192 -12.71 3.20 21.96
C ALA A 192 -13.30 4.12 23.05
N SER A 193 -12.46 4.62 23.98
CA SER A 193 -12.83 5.62 24.98
C SER A 193 -13.14 7.01 24.40
N GLY A 194 -12.83 7.25 23.12
CA GLY A 194 -12.96 8.55 22.46
C GLY A 194 -11.71 9.44 22.57
N GLU A 195 -10.70 9.02 23.33
CA GLU A 195 -9.42 9.72 23.45
C GLU A 195 -8.66 9.71 22.12
N ALA A 196 -8.06 10.84 21.74
CA ALA A 196 -7.23 10.93 20.54
C ALA A 196 -5.92 10.17 20.72
N ARG A 197 -5.51 9.39 19.71
CA ARG A 197 -4.19 8.76 19.67
C ARG A 197 -3.11 9.81 19.36
N SER A 198 -1.93 9.58 19.90
CA SER A 198 -0.71 10.29 19.49
C SER A 198 -0.26 9.84 18.10
N LEU A 199 0.72 10.52 17.49
CA LEU A 199 1.34 10.10 16.25
C LEU A 199 1.94 8.69 16.40
N ALA A 200 2.71 8.44 17.46
CA ALA A 200 3.23 7.09 17.74
C ALA A 200 2.11 6.06 17.93
N GLY A 201 1.05 6.41 18.66
CA GLY A 201 -0.07 5.49 18.90
C GLY A 201 -0.93 5.19 17.66
N VAL A 202 -0.84 6.01 16.60
CA VAL A 202 -1.39 5.68 15.28
C VAL A 202 -0.42 4.79 14.52
N MET A 203 0.89 5.07 14.55
CA MET A 203 1.90 4.25 13.89
C MET A 203 1.89 2.80 14.44
N ASP A 204 1.92 2.62 15.76
CA ASP A 204 1.83 1.31 16.41
C ASP A 204 0.59 0.51 15.96
N LEU A 205 -0.53 1.19 15.74
CA LEU A 205 -1.77 0.55 15.28
C LEU A 205 -1.66 0.07 13.83
N LEU A 206 -1.02 0.87 12.98
CA LEU A 206 -0.81 0.52 11.56
C LEU A 206 0.23 -0.60 11.41
N ASP A 207 1.32 -0.54 12.18
CA ASP A 207 2.32 -1.60 12.25
C ASP A 207 1.67 -2.92 12.66
N ALA A 208 0.95 -2.93 13.79
CA ALA A 208 0.27 -4.13 14.26
C ALA A 208 -0.73 -4.69 13.24
N LYS A 209 -1.42 -3.84 12.45
CA LYS A 209 -2.32 -4.31 11.39
C LYS A 209 -1.57 -5.07 10.31
N ILE A 210 -0.45 -4.53 9.83
CA ILE A 210 0.34 -5.15 8.77
C ILE A 210 1.06 -6.39 9.30
N GLU A 211 1.62 -6.36 10.49
CA GLU A 211 2.31 -7.51 11.10
C GLU A 211 1.38 -8.70 11.34
N ASN A 212 0.16 -8.45 11.82
CA ASN A 212 -0.86 -9.49 11.98
C ASN A 212 -1.28 -10.08 10.62
N ALA A 213 -1.40 -9.23 9.59
CA ALA A 213 -1.75 -9.67 8.25
C ALA A 213 -0.62 -10.47 7.59
N MET A 214 0.65 -10.14 7.81
CA MET A 214 1.81 -10.93 7.35
C MET A 214 1.84 -12.31 8.02
N SER A 215 1.66 -12.34 9.34
CA SER A 215 1.71 -13.58 10.14
C SER A 215 0.58 -14.57 9.84
N GLY A 216 -0.42 -14.18 9.04
CA GLY A 216 -1.61 -15.00 8.78
C GLY A 216 -2.40 -15.31 10.06
N ALA A 217 -2.19 -14.50 11.10
CA ALA A 217 -2.85 -14.64 12.38
C ALA A 217 -4.32 -14.24 12.19
N SER A 218 -5.13 -15.20 11.75
CA SER A 218 -6.58 -15.14 11.74
C SER A 218 -7.07 -15.05 13.18
N GLN A 219 -6.93 -13.89 13.83
CA GLN A 219 -7.71 -13.58 15.00
C GLN A 219 -9.15 -13.40 14.54
N SER A 220 -9.95 -14.42 14.82
CA SER A 220 -11.40 -14.47 14.74
C SER A 220 -12.05 -13.44 15.66
N THR A 221 -11.89 -12.16 15.34
CA THR A 221 -12.83 -11.12 15.72
C THR A 221 -13.26 -10.39 14.45
N PRO A 222 -14.55 -10.42 14.09
CA PRO A 222 -15.06 -9.65 12.96
C PRO A 222 -15.05 -8.18 13.35
N SER A 223 -13.90 -7.52 13.25
CA SER A 223 -13.91 -6.09 13.03
C SER A 223 -14.44 -5.88 11.62
N PRO A 224 -15.45 -5.03 11.39
CA PRO A 224 -15.84 -4.72 10.03
C PRO A 224 -14.60 -4.21 9.30
N THR A 225 -14.20 -4.91 8.25
CA THR A 225 -13.22 -4.42 7.26
C THR A 225 -13.86 -3.18 6.65
N GLN A 226 -13.64 -2.04 7.30
CA GLN A 226 -13.99 -0.76 6.73
C GLN A 226 -12.77 -0.37 5.92
N PRO A 227 -12.83 -0.47 4.58
CA PRO A 227 -11.79 0.11 3.75
C PRO A 227 -11.65 1.55 4.20
N TYR A 228 -10.45 1.92 4.63
CA TYR A 228 -10.22 3.31 4.98
C TYR A 228 -10.51 4.14 3.74
N ILE A 229 -11.14 5.28 3.94
CA ILE A 229 -11.23 6.25 2.87
C ILE A 229 -9.82 6.80 2.74
N THR A 230 -9.06 6.27 1.76
CA THR A 230 -7.79 6.88 1.35
C THR A 230 -8.08 8.34 1.11
N ALA A 231 -7.42 9.19 1.89
CA ALA A 231 -7.68 10.61 1.80
C ALA A 231 -7.27 11.05 0.39
N ASN A 232 -8.24 11.62 -0.35
CA ASN A 232 -8.05 12.08 -1.71
C ASN A 232 -6.75 12.93 -1.78
N THR A 233 -5.85 12.67 -2.72
CA THR A 233 -4.59 13.44 -2.86
C THR A 233 -4.86 14.95 -2.98
N ALA A 234 -5.99 15.32 -3.59
CA ALA A 234 -6.51 16.69 -3.64
C ALA A 234 -6.88 17.31 -2.28
N ALA A 235 -7.18 16.51 -1.26
CA ALA A 235 -7.42 16.98 0.11
C ALA A 235 -6.14 17.45 0.82
N PHE A 236 -4.97 17.23 0.23
CA PHE A 236 -3.68 17.67 0.76
C PHE A 236 -3.06 18.86 0.02
N GLY A 237 -3.69 19.34 -1.08
CA GLY A 237 -3.32 20.55 -1.82
C GLY A 237 -1.89 20.55 -2.41
N PRO A 238 -1.62 21.34 -3.46
CA PRO A 238 -0.25 21.56 -3.91
C PRO A 238 0.43 22.52 -2.94
N SER A 239 1.22 21.99 -2.01
CA SER A 239 2.27 22.78 -1.37
C SER A 239 3.59 22.39 -2.02
N ASN A 240 4.15 23.32 -2.81
CA ASN A 240 5.50 23.20 -3.33
C ASN A 240 6.45 22.76 -2.21
N PRO A 241 7.40 21.83 -2.46
CA PRO A 241 8.44 21.56 -1.49
C PRO A 241 9.15 22.88 -1.15
N PRO A 242 9.49 23.15 0.13
CA PRO A 242 10.20 24.37 0.48
C PRO A 242 11.48 24.45 -0.34
N THR A 243 11.63 25.53 -1.11
CA THR A 243 12.87 25.86 -1.80
C THR A 243 13.90 26.21 -0.73
N LEU A 244 14.89 25.35 -0.53
CA LEU A 244 16.06 25.63 0.33
C LEU A 244 16.88 26.75 -0.33
N THR A 245 16.53 28.00 -0.06
CA THR A 245 17.35 29.15 -0.46
C THR A 245 18.53 29.27 0.51
N LEU A 246 19.72 28.94 0.02
CA LEU A 246 20.97 29.08 0.75
C LEU A 246 21.33 30.58 0.86
N ARG A 247 20.66 31.33 1.74
CA ARG A 247 20.99 32.74 1.97
C ARG A 247 20.79 33.15 3.42
N ASN A 248 21.74 32.73 4.25
CA ASN A 248 22.39 33.53 5.30
C ASN A 248 23.21 32.61 6.21
N ARG A 249 24.54 32.57 6.02
CA ARG A 249 25.46 32.09 7.06
C ARG A 249 25.92 33.29 7.88
N PRO A 250 25.66 33.37 9.19
CA PRO A 250 26.53 34.13 10.06
C PRO A 250 27.82 33.33 10.27
N VAL A 251 28.96 34.00 10.06
CA VAL A 251 30.27 33.51 10.50
C VAL A 251 30.28 33.58 12.03
N ALA A 252 30.43 32.44 12.69
CA ALA A 252 30.68 32.39 14.13
C ALA A 252 31.91 31.52 14.40
N MET A 253 32.82 32.13 15.16
CA MET A 253 34.15 31.65 15.52
C MET A 253 34.12 30.39 16.38
N SER A 254 35.19 29.61 16.25
CA SER A 254 35.51 28.46 17.10
C SER A 254 35.51 28.82 18.59
N THR A 255 34.71 28.09 19.36
CA THR A 255 35.12 27.48 20.65
C THR A 255 34.20 26.30 20.93
N ALA A 256 34.76 25.08 20.94
CA ALA A 256 34.10 23.88 21.41
C ALA A 256 33.82 23.96 22.92
N PRO A 257 32.77 23.27 23.39
CA PRO A 257 33.06 22.07 24.18
C PRO A 257 32.27 20.84 23.69
N THR A 258 32.89 19.69 23.87
CA THR A 258 32.42 18.35 23.51
C THR A 258 31.13 18.01 24.26
N ALA A 259 30.05 17.74 23.54
CA ALA A 259 28.84 17.09 24.05
C ALA A 259 28.80 15.65 23.51
N PRO A 260 28.33 14.65 24.29
CA PRO A 260 28.29 13.27 23.84
C PRO A 260 27.26 13.09 22.72
N THR A 261 27.66 12.37 21.68
CA THR A 261 26.81 11.82 20.62
C THR A 261 25.62 11.08 21.22
N ALA A 262 24.42 11.67 21.13
CA ALA A 262 23.18 10.94 21.30
C ALA A 262 23.04 9.98 20.12
N GLN A 263 23.14 8.68 20.38
CA GLN A 263 22.89 7.66 19.36
C GLN A 263 21.39 7.65 19.03
N PRO A 264 21.01 7.50 17.75
CA PRO A 264 19.62 7.30 17.39
C PRO A 264 19.10 6.05 18.12
N MET A 265 18.00 6.20 18.85
CA MET A 265 17.33 5.06 19.48
C MET A 265 16.91 4.09 18.35
N PRO A 266 17.28 2.81 18.42
CA PRO A 266 16.74 1.81 17.50
C PRO A 266 15.21 1.77 17.66
N SER A 267 14.49 1.67 16.55
CA SER A 267 13.04 1.45 16.59
C SER A 267 12.74 0.21 17.44
N MET A 268 11.58 0.18 18.12
CA MET A 268 11.15 -0.99 18.88
C MET A 268 11.16 -2.27 18.03
N SER A 269 10.89 -2.16 16.73
CA SER A 269 11.03 -3.26 15.76
C SER A 269 12.46 -3.76 15.60
N ASN A 270 13.47 -2.87 15.61
CA ASN A 270 14.89 -3.25 15.60
C ASN A 270 15.34 -3.84 16.95
N VAL A 271 14.81 -3.33 18.07
CA VAL A 271 15.07 -3.89 19.40
C VAL A 271 14.48 -5.29 19.49
N LEU A 272 13.22 -5.49 19.13
CA LEU A 272 12.55 -6.80 19.16
C LEU A 272 13.23 -7.80 18.20
N ARG A 273 13.64 -7.36 17.01
CA ARG A 273 14.39 -8.20 16.05
C ARG A 273 15.78 -8.57 16.57
N SER A 274 16.51 -7.64 17.18
CA SER A 274 17.84 -7.93 17.74
C SER A 274 17.79 -8.78 19.02
N THR A 275 16.69 -8.71 19.78
CA THR A 275 16.56 -9.40 21.07
C THR A 275 15.92 -10.79 20.93
N PHE A 276 15.05 -10.98 19.93
CA PHE A 276 14.29 -12.23 19.75
C PHE A 276 14.42 -12.87 18.36
N GLY A 277 15.04 -12.17 17.39
CA GLY A 277 15.09 -12.57 15.99
C GLY A 277 16.50 -12.88 15.49
N ASP A 278 17.20 -13.81 16.16
CA ASP A 278 18.30 -14.52 15.51
C ASP A 278 18.21 -16.02 15.82
N ARG A 279 17.41 -16.71 14.99
CA ARG A 279 17.60 -18.10 14.53
C ARG A 279 16.53 -18.45 13.48
N SER A 280 16.94 -18.42 12.20
CA SER A 280 16.38 -19.21 11.08
C SER A 280 15.03 -18.86 10.45
N ASP A 281 14.74 -17.58 10.12
CA ASP A 281 13.57 -17.23 9.27
C ASP A 281 13.90 -16.96 7.80
N SER A 282 15.13 -16.56 7.47
CA SER A 282 15.57 -16.43 6.06
C SER A 282 15.65 -17.80 5.37
N ASP A 283 16.06 -18.83 6.10
CA ASP A 283 16.14 -20.19 5.57
C ASP A 283 14.77 -20.85 5.48
N GLN A 284 13.82 -20.47 6.34
CA GLN A 284 12.44 -20.97 6.28
C GLN A 284 11.64 -20.32 5.17
N SER A 285 11.75 -18.99 4.99
CA SER A 285 11.14 -18.30 3.84
C SER A 285 11.73 -18.78 2.52
N ALA A 286 13.06 -18.95 2.42
CA ALA A 286 13.70 -19.57 1.27
C ALA A 286 13.26 -21.04 1.06
N ALA A 287 13.13 -21.84 2.13
CA ALA A 287 12.65 -23.23 2.03
C ALA A 287 11.15 -23.33 1.69
N GLN A 288 10.36 -22.32 2.02
CA GLN A 288 8.93 -22.24 1.73
C GLN A 288 8.71 -21.76 0.29
N ILE A 289 9.49 -20.79 -0.17
CA ILE A 289 9.61 -20.39 -1.59
C ILE A 289 10.08 -21.58 -2.43
N ASN A 290 11.13 -22.29 -2.02
CA ASN A 290 11.65 -23.45 -2.73
C ASN A 290 10.66 -24.64 -2.74
N ARG A 291 9.89 -24.84 -1.66
CA ARG A 291 8.80 -25.83 -1.63
C ARG A 291 7.64 -25.46 -2.57
N ALA A 292 7.28 -24.18 -2.64
CA ALA A 292 6.30 -23.69 -3.60
C ALA A 292 6.78 -23.88 -5.04
N TYR A 293 8.05 -23.56 -5.35
CA TYR A 293 8.65 -23.80 -6.67
C TYR A 293 8.75 -25.28 -7.05
N SER A 294 9.08 -26.16 -6.10
CA SER A 294 9.19 -27.60 -6.37
C SER A 294 7.83 -28.29 -6.51
N GLN A 295 6.80 -27.79 -5.83
CA GLN A 295 5.41 -28.22 -6.07
C GLN A 295 4.91 -27.79 -7.46
N LEU A 296 5.23 -26.58 -7.91
CA LEU A 296 4.87 -26.10 -9.26
C LEU A 296 5.56 -26.91 -10.38
N LYS A 297 6.86 -27.21 -10.21
CA LYS A 297 7.62 -28.03 -11.16
C LYS A 297 7.12 -29.49 -11.25
N ALA A 298 6.54 -30.02 -10.17
CA ALA A 298 5.94 -31.37 -10.16
C ALA A 298 4.63 -31.47 -10.97
N PHE A 299 4.01 -30.33 -11.31
CA PHE A 299 2.83 -30.25 -12.19
C PHE A 299 3.16 -29.90 -13.64
N GLY A 300 4.44 -29.81 -14.02
CA GLY A 300 4.86 -29.60 -15.41
C GLY A 300 4.65 -28.17 -15.94
N LEU A 301 4.65 -27.18 -15.05
CA LEU A 301 4.72 -25.74 -15.38
C LEU A 301 6.10 -25.18 -15.05
#